data_AF-A0A7U6QHY5-F1
#
_entry.id   AF-A0A7U6QHY5-F1
#
_cell.length_a   1.000
_cell.length_b   1.000
_cell.length_c   1.000
_cell.angle_alpha   90.00
_cell.angle_beta   90.00
_cell.angle_gamma   90.00
#
_symmetry.space_group_name_H-M   'P 1'
#
loop_
_entity.id
_entity.type
_entity.pdbx_description
1 polymer ?
#
loop_
_entity_poly.entity_id
_entity_poly.type
_entity_poly.pdbx_seq_one_letter_code
_entity_poly.pdbx_strand_id
1 'polypeptide(L)'
;MTLPKFVPVNGPMPETLFTNPPGIAPRPFAIFPPNSNIMGFDFNYNPRFGREGDIYIASFGPIESNMPGGNLRTGVGHNIITVDINNGQISTFLMNKSGFAASEGDGGLGRPTDVKFGPDGAMYISDYSMTTIDNMGVNYPNTGVIWRVSRI
;
A
#
# COMPACT_ATOMS: atom_id res chain seq x y z
N MET A 1 4.58 -8.41 27.24
CA MET A 1 6.03 -8.68 27.15
C MET A 1 6.66 -7.92 28.31
N THR A 2 7.21 -8.61 29.33
CA THR A 2 7.58 -8.03 30.65
C THR A 2 9.09 -7.90 30.86
N LEU A 3 9.91 -7.94 29.80
CA LEU A 3 11.36 -7.95 29.98
C LEU A 3 11.87 -6.60 30.52
N PRO A 4 12.80 -6.59 31.49
CA PRO A 4 13.33 -5.37 32.12
C PRO A 4 13.85 -4.32 31.14
N LYS A 5 14.38 -4.75 29.99
CA LYS A 5 14.89 -3.85 28.92
C LYS A 5 13.83 -2.98 28.25
N PHE A 6 12.54 -3.27 28.48
CA PHE A 6 11.42 -2.50 27.94
C PHE A 6 10.73 -1.64 29.01
N VAL A 7 11.24 -1.61 30.23
CA VAL A 7 10.73 -0.72 31.28
C VAL A 7 11.24 0.70 30.99
N PRO A 8 10.35 1.70 30.78
CA PRO A 8 10.77 3.08 30.59
C PRO A 8 11.46 3.60 31.85
N VAL A 9 12.47 4.47 31.71
CA VAL A 9 13.10 5.14 32.85
C VAL A 9 12.02 5.98 33.57
N ASN A 10 11.72 5.62 34.82
CA ASN A 10 10.64 6.19 35.66
C ASN A 10 9.20 5.85 35.22
N GLY A 11 9.00 4.87 34.34
CA GLY A 11 7.67 4.40 33.94
C GLY A 11 7.23 3.12 34.66
N PRO A 12 5.93 2.82 34.73
CA PRO A 12 5.45 1.56 35.25
C PRO A 12 5.91 0.40 34.34
N MET A 13 6.00 -0.78 34.93
CA MET A 13 6.31 -2.01 34.20
C MET A 13 5.22 -2.29 33.14
N PRO A 14 5.57 -2.54 31.87
CA PRO A 14 4.58 -2.86 30.85
C PRO A 14 3.80 -4.13 31.18
N GLU A 15 2.48 -4.09 31.02
CA GLU A 15 1.61 -5.25 31.23
C GLU A 15 1.64 -6.22 30.04
N THR A 16 1.34 -7.50 30.32
CA THR A 16 1.12 -8.50 29.26
C THR A 16 -0.26 -8.33 28.63
N LEU A 17 -0.29 -7.85 27.38
CA LEU A 17 -1.52 -7.82 26.57
C LEU A 17 -1.96 -9.20 26.07
N PHE A 18 -1.02 -10.14 25.96
CA PHE A 18 -1.28 -11.53 25.58
C PHE A 18 -1.04 -12.44 26.79
N THR A 19 -2.06 -13.20 27.18
CA THR A 19 -1.98 -14.18 28.28
C THR A 19 -1.15 -15.41 27.88
N ASN A 20 -1.08 -15.73 26.58
CA ASN A 20 -0.27 -16.81 26.04
C ASN A 20 0.21 -16.44 24.62
N PRO A 21 1.26 -15.60 24.48
CA PRO A 21 1.77 -15.25 23.17
C PRO A 21 2.30 -16.52 22.47
N PRO A 22 1.92 -16.80 21.21
CA PRO A 22 2.45 -17.95 20.50
C PRO A 22 3.98 -17.85 20.43
N GLY A 23 4.68 -18.89 20.89
CA GLY A 23 6.15 -18.93 20.92
C GLY A 23 6.80 -18.95 19.53
N ILE A 24 5.99 -19.07 18.47
CA ILE A 24 6.41 -19.09 17.08
C ILE A 24 5.53 -18.10 16.31
N ALA A 25 6.15 -17.18 15.58
CA ALA A 25 5.41 -16.26 14.72
C ALA A 25 4.66 -17.03 13.61
N PRO A 26 3.39 -16.68 13.31
CA PRO A 26 2.65 -17.31 12.24
C PRO A 26 3.31 -17.04 10.88
N ARG A 27 3.00 -17.88 9.89
CA ARG A 27 3.39 -17.60 8.50
C ARG A 27 2.63 -16.36 8.00
N PRO A 28 3.25 -15.49 7.19
CA PRO A 28 2.53 -14.39 6.55
C PRO A 28 1.34 -14.90 5.74
N PHE A 29 0.24 -14.16 5.77
CA PHE A 29 -0.96 -14.51 5.00
C PHE A 29 -0.76 -14.30 3.49
N ALA A 30 -0.05 -13.24 3.10
CA ALA A 30 0.34 -12.96 1.72
C ALA A 30 1.78 -12.43 1.67
N ILE A 31 2.48 -12.67 0.55
CA ILE A 31 3.85 -12.21 0.31
C ILE A 31 3.87 -11.46 -1.02
N PHE A 32 4.38 -10.23 -1.00
CA PHE A 32 4.37 -9.33 -2.16
C PHE A 32 5.73 -9.34 -2.87
N PRO A 33 5.78 -8.99 -4.17
CA PRO A 33 7.03 -8.85 -4.89
C PRO A 33 7.98 -7.86 -4.19
N PRO A 34 9.30 -8.13 -4.19
CA PRO A 34 10.30 -7.17 -3.69
C PRO A 34 10.12 -5.80 -4.35
N ASN A 35 10.34 -4.71 -3.58
CA ASN A 35 10.20 -3.32 -4.01
C ASN A 35 8.77 -2.87 -4.35
N SER A 36 7.74 -3.69 -4.10
CA SER A 36 6.33 -3.26 -4.21
C SER A 36 6.00 -2.10 -3.27
N ASN A 37 6.71 -1.98 -2.15
CA ASN A 37 6.53 -0.94 -1.14
C ASN A 37 5.04 -0.79 -0.78
N ILE A 38 4.46 -1.88 -0.25
CA ILE A 38 3.06 -1.91 0.16
C ILE A 38 2.80 -0.90 1.28
N MET A 39 1.64 -0.24 1.21
CA MET A 39 1.24 0.82 2.12
C MET A 39 -0.09 0.48 2.78
N GLY A 40 -0.97 1.47 2.94
CA GLY A 40 -2.29 1.28 3.51
C GLY A 40 -3.18 0.37 2.67
N PHE A 41 -4.16 -0.22 3.33
CA PHE A 41 -5.09 -1.16 2.75
C PHE A 41 -6.47 -1.06 3.38
N ASP A 42 -7.44 -1.71 2.74
CA ASP A 42 -8.77 -1.92 3.31
C ASP A 42 -9.39 -3.26 2.86
N PHE A 43 -10.34 -3.72 3.64
CA PHE A 43 -11.18 -4.87 3.30
C PHE A 43 -12.41 -4.39 2.54
N ASN A 44 -12.75 -5.08 1.46
CA ASN A 44 -14.01 -4.82 0.77
C ASN A 44 -15.18 -5.47 1.52
N TYR A 45 -16.06 -4.68 2.12
CA TYR A 45 -17.32 -5.16 2.70
C TYR A 45 -18.53 -4.98 1.76
N ASN A 46 -18.29 -4.52 0.53
CA ASN A 46 -19.34 -4.31 -0.45
C ASN A 46 -19.31 -5.42 -1.52
N PRO A 47 -20.23 -6.41 -1.48
CA PRO A 47 -20.26 -7.49 -2.46
C PRO A 47 -20.62 -7.01 -3.88
N ARG A 48 -21.11 -5.77 -4.03
CA ARG A 48 -21.33 -5.17 -5.36
C ARG A 48 -20.04 -4.69 -6.00
N PHE A 49 -19.04 -4.28 -5.21
CA PHE A 49 -17.77 -3.81 -5.76
C PHE A 49 -16.90 -4.97 -6.25
N GLY A 50 -16.70 -5.95 -5.39
CA GLY A 50 -15.89 -7.15 -5.61
C GLY A 50 -16.32 -8.24 -4.64
N ARG A 51 -15.51 -9.30 -4.49
CA ARG A 51 -15.77 -10.31 -3.46
C ARG A 51 -15.62 -9.69 -2.08
N GLU A 52 -16.57 -9.99 -1.21
CA GLU A 52 -16.55 -9.52 0.17
C GLU A 52 -15.38 -10.17 0.94
N GLY A 53 -14.69 -9.37 1.74
CA GLY A 53 -13.52 -9.79 2.51
C GLY A 53 -12.18 -9.70 1.77
N ASP A 54 -12.16 -9.56 0.44
CA ASP A 54 -10.91 -9.36 -0.29
C ASP A 54 -10.22 -8.05 0.16
N ILE A 55 -8.89 -8.08 0.20
CA ILE A 55 -8.07 -6.98 0.70
C ILE A 55 -7.51 -6.21 -0.49
N TYR A 56 -7.64 -4.89 -0.48
CA TYR A 56 -7.10 -4.00 -1.51
C TYR A 56 -5.99 -3.15 -0.90
N ILE A 57 -4.80 -3.20 -1.50
CA ILE A 57 -3.57 -2.66 -0.93
C ILE A 57 -2.96 -1.66 -1.91
N ALA A 58 -2.63 -0.48 -1.42
CA ALA A 58 -1.84 0.50 -2.18
C ALA A 58 -0.38 0.04 -2.28
N SER A 59 0.15 -0.05 -3.50
CA SER A 59 1.55 -0.39 -3.74
C SER A 59 2.30 0.84 -4.25
N PHE A 60 3.11 1.44 -3.39
CA PHE A 60 3.79 2.72 -3.66
C PHE A 60 4.87 2.59 -4.74
N GLY A 61 5.49 1.42 -4.83
CA GLY A 61 6.63 1.16 -5.71
C GLY A 61 7.95 1.79 -5.25
N PRO A 62 9.07 1.46 -5.89
CA PRO A 62 10.39 1.96 -5.50
C PRO A 62 10.50 3.48 -5.63
N ILE A 63 11.23 4.12 -4.72
CA ILE A 63 11.73 5.48 -4.88
C ILE A 63 13.08 5.36 -5.60
N GLU A 64 13.25 6.04 -6.73
CA GLU A 64 14.49 5.95 -7.50
C GLU A 64 15.64 6.63 -6.76
N SER A 65 16.69 5.87 -6.46
CA SER A 65 18.07 6.36 -6.29
C SER A 65 19.12 5.23 -6.27
N ASN A 66 18.70 3.95 -6.23
CA ASN A 66 19.62 2.81 -6.07
C ASN A 66 19.59 1.73 -7.19
N MET A 67 19.20 2.05 -8.43
CA MET A 67 19.37 1.11 -9.55
C MET A 67 20.51 1.54 -10.48
N PRO A 68 21.65 0.82 -10.48
CA PRO A 68 22.61 0.92 -11.58
C PRO A 68 21.90 0.43 -12.86
N GLY A 69 21.68 1.32 -13.82
CA GLY A 69 21.02 0.98 -15.09
C GLY A 69 19.75 1.78 -15.44
N GLY A 70 19.36 2.77 -14.62
CA GLY A 70 18.52 3.91 -15.05
C GLY A 70 17.22 3.55 -15.79
N ASN A 71 16.55 2.48 -15.38
CA ASN A 71 15.32 2.04 -16.02
C ASN A 71 14.30 1.62 -14.96
N LEU A 72 13.23 2.41 -14.84
CA LEU A 72 11.92 2.04 -14.30
C LEU A 72 11.34 0.84 -15.08
N ARG A 73 11.97 -0.33 -15.03
CA ARG A 73 11.62 -1.49 -15.86
C ARG A 73 10.93 -2.63 -15.13
N THR A 74 10.48 -2.40 -13.91
CA THR A 74 9.74 -3.42 -13.16
C THR A 74 8.30 -2.94 -12.98
N GLY A 75 7.33 -3.67 -13.56
CA GLY A 75 5.90 -3.50 -13.31
C GLY A 75 5.49 -3.92 -11.88
N VAL A 76 6.29 -3.53 -10.90
CA VAL A 76 6.15 -3.82 -9.48
C VAL A 76 5.94 -2.49 -8.76
N GLY A 77 4.86 -2.38 -7.99
CA GLY A 77 4.42 -1.12 -7.41
C GLY A 77 3.67 -0.23 -8.39
N HIS A 78 3.37 1.00 -7.95
CA HIS A 78 2.61 2.01 -8.69
C HIS A 78 1.23 1.51 -9.14
N ASN A 79 0.62 0.67 -8.31
CA ASN A 79 -0.61 -0.05 -8.61
C ASN A 79 -1.40 -0.36 -7.33
N ILE A 80 -2.61 -0.89 -7.49
CA ILE A 80 -3.40 -1.50 -6.41
C ILE A 80 -3.34 -3.00 -6.58
N ILE A 81 -2.99 -3.70 -5.50
CA ILE A 81 -2.94 -5.16 -5.43
C ILE A 81 -4.17 -5.63 -4.66
N THR A 82 -4.81 -6.71 -5.13
CA THR A 82 -5.84 -7.40 -4.36
C THR A 82 -5.27 -8.69 -3.76
N VAL A 83 -5.73 -9.04 -2.56
CA VAL A 83 -5.45 -10.31 -1.89
C VAL A 83 -6.76 -11.06 -1.71
N ASP A 84 -6.79 -12.30 -2.19
CA ASP A 84 -7.90 -13.23 -1.96
C ASP A 84 -7.92 -13.65 -0.49
N ILE A 85 -9.02 -13.37 0.19
CA ILE A 85 -9.14 -13.63 1.64
C ILE A 85 -9.16 -15.11 2.02
N ASN A 86 -9.42 -16.00 1.06
CA ASN A 86 -9.53 -17.44 1.34
C ASN A 86 -8.18 -18.14 1.31
N ASN A 87 -7.24 -17.64 0.50
CA ASN A 87 -5.99 -18.34 0.22
C ASN A 87 -4.74 -17.45 0.18
N GLY A 88 -4.88 -16.13 0.37
CA GLY A 88 -3.76 -15.19 0.37
C GLY A 88 -3.15 -14.92 -1.01
N GLN A 89 -3.77 -15.41 -2.10
CA GLN A 89 -3.27 -15.16 -3.45
C GLN A 89 -3.38 -13.68 -3.81
N ILE A 90 -2.32 -13.16 -4.41
CA ILE A 90 -2.24 -11.76 -4.82
C ILE A 90 -2.41 -11.63 -6.33
N SER A 91 -3.02 -10.53 -6.76
CA SER A 91 -3.04 -10.12 -8.17
C SER A 91 -3.13 -8.61 -8.31
N THR A 92 -2.73 -8.09 -9.47
CA THR A 92 -2.89 -6.66 -9.76
C THR A 92 -4.36 -6.35 -10.02
N PHE A 93 -4.94 -5.45 -9.23
CA PHE A 93 -6.31 -4.99 -9.40
C PHE A 93 -6.40 -3.77 -10.33
N LEU A 94 -5.56 -2.76 -10.11
CA LEU A 94 -5.56 -1.52 -10.88
C LEU A 94 -4.14 -1.07 -11.17
N MET A 95 -3.85 -0.77 -12.44
CA MET A 95 -2.58 -0.19 -12.88
C MET A 95 -2.80 0.71 -14.10
N ASN A 96 -1.87 1.62 -14.35
CA ASN A 96 -1.88 2.41 -15.58
C ASN A 96 -1.69 1.51 -16.81
N LYS A 97 -2.27 1.91 -17.95
CA LYS A 97 -2.15 1.17 -19.23
C LYS A 97 -0.70 1.04 -19.70
N SER A 98 0.15 2.00 -19.36
CA SER A 98 1.58 1.96 -19.65
C SER A 98 2.29 0.82 -18.89
N GLY A 99 1.73 0.38 -17.77
CA GLY A 99 2.34 -0.53 -16.82
C GLY A 99 3.34 0.12 -15.86
N PHE A 100 3.45 1.45 -15.90
CA PHE A 100 4.38 2.24 -15.09
C PHE A 100 3.64 3.33 -14.32
N ALA A 101 4.33 3.93 -13.34
CA ALA A 101 3.86 5.14 -12.67
C ALA A 101 3.54 6.24 -13.68
N ALA A 102 2.56 7.09 -13.37
CA ALA A 102 2.30 8.30 -14.12
C ALA A 102 3.52 9.22 -14.09
N SER A 103 3.84 9.82 -15.24
CA SER A 103 4.83 10.88 -15.36
C SER A 103 4.15 12.25 -15.46
N GLU A 104 4.94 13.34 -15.50
CA GLU A 104 4.40 14.69 -15.55
C GLU A 104 3.53 14.88 -16.80
N GLY A 105 2.24 15.19 -16.59
CA GLY A 105 1.28 15.42 -17.68
C GLY A 105 0.58 14.17 -18.22
N ASP A 106 1.03 12.95 -17.88
CA ASP A 106 0.40 11.71 -18.38
C ASP A 106 -0.91 11.36 -17.67
N GLY A 107 -1.06 11.80 -16.41
CA GLY A 107 -2.17 11.42 -15.53
C GLY A 107 -2.14 9.93 -15.12
N GLY A 108 -3.01 9.55 -14.17
CA GLY A 108 -3.09 8.18 -13.65
C GLY A 108 -2.31 7.97 -12.36
N LEU A 109 -2.17 6.70 -11.95
CA LEU A 109 -1.56 6.35 -10.66
C LEU A 109 -0.09 6.72 -10.62
N GLY A 110 0.31 7.54 -9.66
CA GLY A 110 1.72 7.86 -9.40
C GLY A 110 2.30 6.91 -8.37
N ARG A 111 2.01 7.19 -7.11
CA ARG A 111 2.50 6.49 -5.92
C ARG A 111 1.37 6.35 -4.89
N PRO A 112 0.48 5.35 -5.06
CA PRO A 112 -0.61 5.08 -4.12
C PRO A 112 -0.10 4.86 -2.70
N THR A 113 -0.77 5.44 -1.71
CA THR A 113 -0.38 5.38 -0.28
C THR A 113 -1.41 4.71 0.61
N ASP A 114 -2.70 4.78 0.28
CA ASP A 114 -3.74 4.11 1.05
C ASP A 114 -4.95 3.80 0.17
N VAL A 115 -5.77 2.85 0.63
CA VAL A 115 -7.05 2.48 0.05
C VAL A 115 -8.11 2.54 1.14
N LYS A 116 -9.29 3.09 0.82
CA LYS A 116 -10.48 3.04 1.69
C LYS A 116 -11.76 2.81 0.90
N PHE A 117 -12.64 1.97 1.40
CA PHE A 117 -14.01 1.87 0.89
C PHE A 117 -14.90 2.93 1.53
N GLY A 118 -15.56 3.72 0.69
CA GLY A 118 -16.44 4.80 1.14
C GLY A 118 -17.90 4.35 1.32
N PRO A 119 -18.73 5.20 1.96
CA PRO A 119 -20.15 4.90 2.19
C PRO A 119 -20.98 4.82 0.90
N ASP A 120 -20.48 5.34 -0.22
CA ASP A 120 -21.09 5.21 -1.55
C ASP A 120 -20.74 3.88 -2.23
N GLY A 121 -20.00 3.00 -1.55
CA GLY A 121 -19.61 1.69 -2.04
C GLY A 121 -18.47 1.72 -3.06
N ALA A 122 -17.85 2.88 -3.29
CA ALA A 122 -16.67 3.05 -4.12
C ALA A 122 -15.38 2.83 -3.31
N MET A 123 -14.31 2.50 -4.01
CA MET A 123 -12.95 2.46 -3.46
C MET A 123 -12.27 3.80 -3.73
N TYR A 124 -11.65 4.38 -2.71
CA TYR A 124 -10.87 5.61 -2.78
C TYR A 124 -9.41 5.30 -2.56
N ILE A 125 -8.54 5.91 -3.35
CA ILE A 125 -7.09 5.72 -3.29
C ILE A 125 -6.46 7.08 -3.05
N SER A 126 -5.71 7.23 -1.95
CA SER A 126 -4.82 8.38 -1.82
C SER A 126 -3.54 8.14 -2.62
N ASP A 127 -3.16 9.09 -3.44
CA ASP A 127 -1.99 9.02 -4.32
C ASP A 127 -1.04 10.17 -4.00
N TYR A 128 0.22 9.85 -3.75
CA TYR A 128 1.22 10.82 -3.30
C TYR A 128 1.60 11.81 -4.41
N SER A 129 1.93 13.05 -4.02
CA SER A 129 2.35 14.07 -4.98
C SER A 129 3.63 13.67 -5.69
N MET A 130 3.74 14.03 -6.97
CA MET A 130 4.99 13.79 -7.68
C MET A 130 6.04 14.75 -7.13
N THR A 131 7.24 14.21 -6.87
CA THR A 131 8.45 14.99 -6.57
C THR A 131 9.57 14.40 -7.40
N THR A 132 10.33 15.23 -8.12
CA THR A 132 11.57 14.80 -8.77
C THR A 132 12.74 14.96 -7.81
N ILE A 133 13.72 14.07 -7.91
CA ILE A 133 14.96 14.12 -7.11
C ILE A 133 15.72 15.41 -7.38
N ASP A 134 15.69 15.86 -8.64
CA ASP A 134 16.34 17.09 -9.09
C ASP A 134 15.75 18.34 -8.41
N ASN A 135 14.52 18.27 -7.92
CA ASN A 135 13.82 19.36 -7.24
C ASN A 135 13.06 18.84 -6.00
N MET A 136 13.78 18.20 -5.07
CA MET A 136 13.22 17.89 -3.74
C MET A 136 12.65 19.17 -3.11
N GLY A 137 11.33 19.26 -3.01
CA GLY A 137 10.59 20.44 -2.50
C GLY A 137 9.72 21.16 -3.51
N VAL A 138 9.79 20.81 -4.81
CA VAL A 138 8.84 21.29 -5.83
C VAL A 138 7.74 20.24 -6.00
N ASN A 139 6.53 20.60 -5.60
CA ASN A 139 5.34 19.80 -5.88
C ASN A 139 4.84 20.11 -7.29
N TYR A 140 4.59 19.08 -8.09
CA TYR A 140 3.93 19.26 -9.37
C TYR A 140 2.44 19.60 -9.15
N PRO A 141 1.92 20.69 -9.73
CA PRO A 141 0.49 21.02 -9.64
C PRO A 141 -0.39 19.86 -10.11
N ASN A 142 -1.57 19.70 -9.51
CA ASN A 142 -2.52 18.62 -9.82
C ASN A 142 -1.98 17.19 -9.56
N THR A 143 -0.98 17.07 -8.69
CA THR A 143 -0.55 15.78 -8.11
C THR A 143 -0.87 15.77 -6.62
N GLY A 144 -0.86 14.59 -5.97
CA GLY A 144 -1.36 14.47 -4.60
C GLY A 144 -2.88 14.38 -4.59
N VAL A 145 -3.41 13.35 -5.24
CA VAL A 145 -4.83 13.26 -5.60
C VAL A 145 -5.52 12.10 -4.88
N ILE A 146 -6.86 12.15 -4.84
CA ILE A 146 -7.67 11.01 -4.46
C ILE A 146 -8.36 10.46 -5.70
N TRP A 147 -8.12 9.20 -6.02
CA TRP A 147 -8.85 8.49 -7.07
C TRP A 147 -10.12 7.88 -6.49
N ARG A 148 -11.22 7.95 -7.23
CA ARG A 148 -12.45 7.21 -6.94
C ARG A 148 -12.64 6.12 -8.00
N VAL A 149 -12.71 4.87 -7.56
CA VAL A 149 -12.94 3.70 -8.39
C VAL A 149 -14.32 3.15 -8.05
N SER A 150 -15.16 2.94 -9.05
CA SER A 150 -16.49 2.37 -8.88
C SER A 150 -16.73 1.31 -9.93
N ARG A 151 -17.48 0.28 -9.56
CA ARG A 151 -18.02 -0.67 -10.53
C ARG A 151 -19.18 0.00 -11.27
N ILE A 152 -19.20 -0.14 -12.59
CA ILE A 152 -20.31 0.29 -13.46
C ILE A 152 -21.33 -0.85 -13.56
#